data_AF-A0A7U6KSB6-F1
#
_entry.id   AF-A0A7U6KSB6-F1
#
_cell.length_a   1.000
_cell.length_b   1.000
_cell.length_c   1.000
_cell.angle_alpha   90.00
_cell.angle_beta   90.00
_cell.angle_gamma   90.00
#
_symmetry.space_group_name_H-M   'P 1'
#
loop_
_entity.id
_entity.type
_entity.pdbx_description
1 polymer ?
#
loop_
_entity_poly.entity_id
_entity_poly.type
_entity_poly.pdbx_seq_one_letter_code
_entity_poly.pdbx_strand_id
1 'polypeptide(L)'
;MNKSYYGQKNATARLIHFLVGLFVACLALAVILALAVPIGFYGMAMYLSPTLPSIQEIKTANLEMPLQIYSSDDKLIGQYGNRLSLPVTFDEIPEDLTHAFLAAEDASFFQHSGISIKGLGRAVTEVVTDDDSQTGGSTITMQVAKNYFLSPERTLNRKLTELFLARKIEDELSKNDILTLYVNKIYLGEGAYGIPRRCQKILQ
;
A
#
# COMPACT_ATOMS: atom_id res chain seq x y z
N MET A 1 -31.30 62.05 -10.49
CA MET A 1 -30.34 61.40 -9.56
C MET A 1 -30.57 59.90 -9.59
N ASN A 2 -29.57 59.15 -10.06
CA ASN A 2 -29.74 57.80 -10.62
C ASN A 2 -29.71 56.70 -9.54
N LYS A 3 -30.88 56.24 -9.07
CA LYS A 3 -31.02 55.14 -8.08
C LYS A 3 -30.35 53.83 -8.52
N SER A 4 -30.20 53.61 -9.83
CA SER A 4 -29.60 52.41 -10.42
C SER A 4 -28.09 52.29 -10.09
N TYR A 5 -27.36 53.42 -10.07
CA TYR A 5 -25.91 53.45 -9.85
C TYR A 5 -25.50 53.13 -8.40
N TYR A 6 -26.36 53.48 -7.43
CA TYR A 6 -26.15 53.16 -6.00
C TYR A 6 -26.51 51.71 -5.67
N GLY A 7 -27.53 51.13 -6.34
CA GLY A 7 -27.91 49.73 -6.16
C GLY A 7 -26.82 48.75 -6.62
N GLN A 8 -26.14 49.06 -7.72
CA GLN A 8 -25.05 48.25 -8.26
C GLN A 8 -23.82 48.21 -7.33
N LYS A 9 -23.39 49.36 -6.78
CA LYS A 9 -22.26 49.43 -5.83
C LYS A 9 -22.49 48.63 -4.55
N ASN A 10 -23.74 48.59 -4.06
CA ASN A 10 -24.10 47.82 -2.86
C ASN A 10 -24.10 46.31 -3.13
N ALA A 11 -24.50 45.89 -4.33
CA ALA A 11 -24.47 44.48 -4.73
C ALA A 11 -23.03 43.97 -4.91
N THR A 12 -22.15 44.76 -5.55
CA THR A 12 -20.73 44.40 -5.73
C THR A 12 -19.99 44.35 -4.39
N ALA A 13 -20.25 45.28 -3.48
CA ALA A 13 -19.65 45.26 -2.15
C ALA A 13 -20.10 44.03 -1.34
N ARG A 14 -21.39 43.68 -1.39
CA ARG A 14 -21.92 42.46 -0.74
C ARG A 14 -21.30 41.19 -1.33
N LEU A 15 -21.13 41.12 -2.64
CA LEU A 15 -20.47 40.00 -3.30
C LEU A 15 -19.00 39.88 -2.88
N ILE A 16 -18.26 41.00 -2.86
CA ILE A 16 -16.85 41.01 -2.41
C ILE A 16 -16.74 40.56 -0.95
N HIS A 17 -17.59 41.09 -0.05
CA HIS A 17 -17.59 40.66 1.35
C HIS A 17 -17.94 39.18 1.51
N PHE A 18 -18.88 38.66 0.72
CA PHE A 18 -19.21 37.23 0.71
C PHE A 18 -18.03 36.37 0.22
N LEU A 19 -17.38 36.75 -0.87
CA LEU A 19 -16.22 36.03 -1.42
C LEU A 19 -15.01 36.07 -0.47
N VAL A 20 -14.76 37.22 0.16
CA VAL A 20 -13.70 37.36 1.19
C VAL A 20 -14.03 36.51 2.41
N GLY A 21 -15.28 36.52 2.87
CA GLY A 21 -15.74 35.66 3.97
C GLY A 21 -15.58 34.17 3.65
N LEU A 22 -15.95 33.76 2.44
CA LEU A 22 -15.76 32.40 1.95
C LEU A 22 -14.27 32.01 1.90
N PHE A 23 -13.41 32.90 1.39
CA PHE A 23 -11.97 32.67 1.34
C PHE A 23 -11.36 32.51 2.74
N VAL A 24 -11.72 33.39 3.68
CA VAL A 24 -11.26 33.30 5.08
C VAL A 24 -11.77 32.02 5.74
N ALA A 25 -13.03 31.63 5.48
CA ALA A 25 -13.58 30.37 5.99
C ALA A 25 -12.84 29.15 5.44
N CYS A 26 -12.55 29.12 4.13
CA CYS A 26 -11.75 28.05 3.51
C CYS A 26 -10.32 27.99 4.08
N LEU A 27 -9.68 29.15 4.29
CA LEU A 27 -8.35 29.23 4.86
C LEU A 27 -8.33 28.77 6.32
N ALA A 28 -9.32 29.18 7.12
CA ALA A 28 -9.48 28.71 8.49
C ALA A 28 -9.70 27.19 8.56
N LEU A 29 -10.55 26.64 7.68
CA LEU A 29 -10.76 25.20 7.57
C LEU A 29 -9.47 24.45 7.18
N ALA A 30 -8.71 24.98 6.22
CA ALA A 30 -7.44 24.40 5.81
C ALA A 30 -6.43 24.37 6.97
N VAL A 31 -6.35 25.43 7.77
CA VAL A 31 -5.50 25.48 8.97
C VAL A 31 -5.96 24.47 10.02
N ILE A 32 -7.27 24.36 10.28
CA ILE A 32 -7.83 23.37 11.22
C ILE A 32 -7.47 21.96 10.77
N LEU A 33 -7.66 21.62 9.50
CA LEU A 33 -7.32 20.30 8.96
C LEU A 33 -5.81 20.04 9.01
N ALA A 34 -5.00 21.03 8.67
CA ALA A 34 -3.54 20.93 8.73
C ALA A 34 -3.00 20.65 10.15
N LEU A 35 -3.74 21.04 11.19
CA LEU A 35 -3.39 20.74 12.59
C LEU A 35 -4.07 19.45 13.08
N ALA A 36 -5.34 19.26 12.80
CA ALA A 36 -6.12 18.13 13.28
C ALA A 36 -5.66 16.79 12.70
N VAL A 37 -5.29 16.75 11.41
CA VAL A 37 -4.87 15.51 10.74
C VAL A 37 -3.56 14.97 11.34
N PRO A 38 -2.47 15.75 11.50
CA PRO A 38 -1.26 15.25 12.16
C PRO A 38 -1.48 14.84 13.60
N ILE A 39 -2.29 15.58 14.36
CA ILE A 39 -2.60 15.24 15.77
C ILE A 39 -3.36 13.91 15.84
N GLY A 40 -4.40 13.75 15.02
CA GLY A 40 -5.17 12.50 14.94
C GLY A 40 -4.30 11.33 14.47
N PHE A 41 -3.45 11.55 13.47
CA PHE A 41 -2.51 10.54 12.98
C PHE A 41 -1.50 10.13 14.07
N TYR A 42 -0.94 11.09 14.80
CA TYR A 42 -0.02 10.81 15.92
C TYR A 42 -0.71 10.07 17.06
N GLY A 43 -1.93 10.48 17.44
CA GLY A 43 -2.74 9.78 18.45
C GLY A 43 -3.02 8.33 18.05
N MET A 44 -3.36 8.10 16.77
CA MET A 44 -3.57 6.75 16.24
C MET A 44 -2.27 5.94 16.21
N ALA A 45 -1.15 6.55 15.83
CA ALA A 45 0.15 5.91 15.82
C ALA A 45 0.52 5.39 17.21
N MET A 46 0.32 6.21 18.25
CA MET A 46 0.57 5.84 19.65
C MET A 46 -0.36 4.74 20.16
N TYR A 47 -1.61 4.69 19.66
CA TYR A 47 -2.56 3.64 20.00
C TYR A 47 -2.20 2.30 19.35
N LEU A 48 -1.78 2.31 18.09
CA LEU A 48 -1.47 1.09 17.33
C LEU A 48 -0.04 0.60 17.55
N SER A 49 0.95 1.48 17.76
CA SER A 49 2.36 1.12 17.84
C SER A 49 2.69 -0.01 18.82
N PRO A 50 2.08 -0.10 20.03
CA PRO A 50 2.37 -1.17 20.98
C PRO A 50 1.83 -2.53 20.54
N THR A 51 0.80 -2.52 19.67
CA THR A 51 0.16 -3.74 19.15
C THR A 51 0.79 -4.24 17.85
N LEU A 52 1.70 -3.47 17.25
CA LEU A 52 2.36 -3.86 16.02
C LEU A 52 3.36 -4.99 16.28
N PRO A 53 3.27 -6.11 15.53
CA PRO A 53 4.20 -7.21 15.68
C PRO A 53 5.64 -6.78 15.35
N SER A 54 6.60 -7.58 15.82
CA SER A 54 8.02 -7.35 15.53
C SER A 54 8.35 -7.74 14.10
N ILE A 55 9.08 -6.90 13.35
CA ILE A 55 9.51 -7.24 11.98
C ILE A 55 10.53 -8.37 11.99
N GLN A 56 11.24 -8.57 13.11
CA GLN A 56 12.21 -9.66 13.27
C GLN A 56 11.54 -11.04 13.14
N GLU A 57 10.24 -11.15 13.46
CA GLU A 57 9.49 -12.39 13.26
C GLU A 57 9.40 -12.78 11.79
N ILE A 58 9.42 -11.85 10.83
CA ILE A 58 9.44 -12.22 9.40
C ILE A 58 10.77 -12.87 9.02
N LYS A 59 11.89 -12.39 9.56
CA LYS A 59 13.23 -12.92 9.24
C LYS A 59 13.42 -14.34 9.80
N THR A 60 12.73 -14.67 10.89
CA THR A 60 12.81 -15.97 11.57
C THR A 60 11.60 -16.87 11.31
N ALA A 61 10.53 -16.34 10.71
CA ALA A 61 9.38 -17.13 10.29
C ALA A 61 9.85 -18.17 9.27
N ASN A 62 9.84 -19.43 9.69
CA ASN A 62 10.10 -20.55 8.81
C ASN A 62 9.12 -20.47 7.64
N LEU A 63 9.62 -20.15 6.44
CA LEU A 63 8.84 -20.24 5.23
C LEU A 63 8.46 -21.71 5.08
N GLU A 64 7.16 -22.01 5.17
CA GLU A 64 6.65 -23.38 5.03
C GLU A 64 7.06 -23.93 3.67
N MET A 65 7.97 -24.90 3.67
CA MET A 65 8.43 -25.58 2.45
C MET A 65 7.59 -26.83 2.20
N PRO A 66 7.20 -27.11 0.95
CA PRO A 66 6.59 -28.40 0.63
C PRO A 66 7.58 -29.54 0.88
N LEU A 67 7.06 -30.67 1.33
CA LEU A 67 7.76 -31.95 1.24
C LEU A 67 8.00 -32.27 -0.23
N GLN A 68 9.24 -32.60 -0.58
CA GLN A 68 9.62 -32.95 -1.95
C GLN A 68 9.99 -34.42 -2.02
N ILE A 69 9.40 -35.14 -2.98
CA ILE A 69 9.67 -36.56 -3.20
C ILE A 69 10.52 -36.66 -4.48
N TYR A 70 11.71 -37.23 -4.34
CA TYR A 70 12.66 -37.45 -5.44
C TYR A 70 12.78 -38.94 -5.78
N SER A 71 13.01 -39.21 -7.05
CA SER A 71 13.43 -40.50 -7.57
C SER A 71 14.89 -40.79 -7.22
N SER A 72 15.32 -42.05 -7.32
CA SER A 72 16.73 -42.43 -7.12
C SER A 72 17.69 -41.84 -8.17
N ASP A 73 17.16 -41.26 -9.25
CA ASP A 73 17.88 -40.48 -10.26
C ASP A 73 17.74 -38.95 -10.09
N ASP A 74 17.42 -38.48 -8.87
CA ASP A 74 17.26 -37.07 -8.49
C ASP A 74 16.16 -36.29 -9.25
N LYS A 75 15.23 -37.00 -9.90
CA LYS A 75 14.06 -36.36 -10.52
C LYS A 75 12.96 -36.12 -9.51
N LEU A 76 12.45 -34.89 -9.45
CA LEU A 76 11.29 -34.52 -8.63
C LEU A 76 10.04 -35.28 -9.13
N ILE A 77 9.49 -36.15 -8.28
CA ILE A 77 8.28 -36.94 -8.52
C ILE A 77 7.04 -36.15 -8.11
N GLY A 78 7.10 -35.44 -6.98
CA GLY A 78 5.96 -34.71 -6.44
C GLY A 78 6.32 -33.80 -5.28
N GLN A 79 5.42 -32.86 -4.98
CA GLN A 79 5.51 -31.96 -3.85
C GLN A 79 4.21 -32.04 -3.04
N TYR A 80 4.32 -32.03 -1.71
CA TYR A 80 3.18 -32.12 -0.80
C TYR A 80 3.30 -31.12 0.35
N GLY A 81 2.23 -30.38 0.63
CA GLY A 81 2.19 -29.39 1.70
C GLY A 81 1.22 -28.26 1.38
N ASN A 82 1.00 -27.38 2.36
CA ASN A 82 0.06 -26.26 2.23
C ASN A 82 0.54 -25.17 1.24
N ARG A 83 1.81 -25.23 0.80
CA ARG A 83 2.40 -24.31 -0.18
C ARG A 83 3.22 -25.09 -1.20
N LEU A 84 2.98 -24.84 -2.48
CA LEU A 84 3.65 -25.50 -3.61
C LEU A 84 4.84 -24.71 -4.17
N SER A 85 5.39 -23.74 -3.43
CA SER A 85 6.57 -22.98 -3.88
C SER A 85 7.69 -22.96 -2.85
N LEU A 86 8.92 -23.03 -3.36
CA LEU A 86 10.12 -22.80 -2.58
C LEU A 86 10.39 -21.30 -2.49
N PRO A 87 10.91 -20.82 -1.35
CA PRO A 87 11.42 -19.46 -1.24
C PRO A 87 12.49 -19.17 -2.30
N VAL A 88 12.41 -17.97 -2.87
CA VAL A 88 13.43 -17.41 -3.77
C VAL A 88 14.16 -16.26 -3.09
N THR A 89 15.45 -16.11 -3.39
CA THR A 89 16.22 -14.90 -3.02
C THR A 89 15.97 -13.79 -4.05
N PHE A 90 16.33 -12.55 -3.71
CA PHE A 90 16.16 -11.41 -4.61
C PHE A 90 16.81 -11.64 -5.99
N ASP A 91 18.03 -12.18 -6.00
CA ASP A 91 18.80 -12.44 -7.23
C ASP A 91 18.18 -13.54 -8.11
N GLU A 92 17.29 -14.35 -7.54
CA GLU A 92 16.55 -15.39 -8.26
C GLU A 92 15.25 -14.85 -8.88
N ILE A 93 14.87 -13.60 -8.63
CA ILE A 93 13.65 -13.00 -9.19
C ILE A 93 13.94 -12.47 -10.60
N PRO A 94 13.24 -12.93 -11.66
CA PRO A 94 13.40 -12.38 -13.00
C PRO A 94 13.11 -10.88 -13.04
N GLU A 95 13.95 -10.11 -13.71
CA GLU A 95 13.82 -8.65 -13.80
C GLU A 95 12.50 -8.24 -14.45
N ASP A 96 12.09 -8.91 -15.53
CA ASP A 96 10.80 -8.66 -16.20
C ASP A 96 9.61 -8.84 -15.27
N LEU A 97 9.69 -9.79 -14.33
CA LEU A 97 8.63 -10.05 -13.37
C LEU A 97 8.60 -9.00 -12.28
N THR A 98 9.76 -8.55 -11.81
CA THR A 98 9.87 -7.36 -10.97
C THR A 98 9.23 -6.15 -11.65
N HIS A 99 9.56 -5.88 -12.91
CA HIS A 99 8.98 -4.78 -13.67
C HIS A 99 7.46 -4.90 -13.83
N ALA A 100 6.94 -6.10 -14.09
CA ALA A 100 5.51 -6.35 -14.19
C ALA A 100 4.79 -6.03 -12.87
N PHE A 101 5.31 -6.49 -11.72
CA PHE A 101 4.72 -6.16 -10.41
C PHE A 101 4.79 -4.67 -10.10
N LEU A 102 5.93 -4.03 -10.35
CA LEU A 102 6.06 -2.59 -10.15
C LEU A 102 5.09 -1.81 -11.04
N ALA A 103 4.97 -2.16 -12.31
CA ALA A 103 4.05 -1.48 -13.23
C ALA A 103 2.57 -1.66 -12.84
N ALA A 104 2.19 -2.87 -12.39
CA ALA A 104 0.81 -3.18 -12.04
C ALA A 104 0.40 -2.66 -10.65
N GLU A 105 1.29 -2.73 -9.66
CA GLU A 105 0.93 -2.57 -8.24
C GLU A 105 1.53 -1.30 -7.64
N ASP A 106 2.78 -0.94 -7.97
CA ASP A 106 3.49 0.16 -7.31
C ASP A 106 4.64 0.72 -8.15
N ALA A 107 4.32 1.54 -9.15
CA ALA A 107 5.32 2.07 -10.08
C ALA A 107 6.34 3.02 -9.42
N SER A 108 6.00 3.53 -8.24
CA SER A 108 6.84 4.43 -7.44
C SER A 108 7.55 3.73 -6.29
N PHE A 109 7.56 2.39 -6.24
CA PHE A 109 8.01 1.58 -5.11
C PHE A 109 9.35 2.05 -4.52
N PHE A 110 10.35 2.28 -5.37
CA PHE A 110 11.70 2.69 -4.93
C PHE A 110 11.80 4.16 -4.48
N GLN A 111 10.75 4.97 -4.67
CA GLN A 111 10.75 6.40 -4.40
C GLN A 111 10.09 6.77 -3.08
N HIS A 112 9.25 5.90 -2.49
CA HIS A 112 8.55 6.19 -1.25
C HIS A 112 8.97 5.27 -0.09
N SER A 113 8.63 5.64 1.13
CA SER A 113 8.92 4.87 2.35
C SER A 113 7.67 4.12 2.83
N GLY A 114 7.21 3.16 2.02
CA GLY A 114 6.06 2.30 2.34
C GLY A 114 4.67 2.83 1.97
N ILE A 115 4.49 4.13 1.76
CA ILE A 115 3.18 4.71 1.39
C ILE A 115 3.37 5.66 0.21
N SER A 116 2.61 5.42 -0.87
CA SER A 116 2.62 6.30 -2.04
C SER A 116 1.58 7.42 -1.86
N ILE A 117 2.05 8.66 -1.69
CA ILE A 117 1.15 9.84 -1.60
C ILE A 117 0.37 10.01 -2.91
N LYS A 118 1.03 9.78 -4.05
CA LYS A 118 0.38 9.82 -5.37
C LYS A 118 -0.67 8.72 -5.50
N GLY A 119 -0.36 7.50 -5.06
CA GLY A 119 -1.30 6.37 -5.06
C GLY A 119 -2.52 6.61 -4.16
N LEU A 120 -2.30 7.17 -2.96
CA LEU A 120 -3.39 7.51 -2.05
C LEU A 120 -4.28 8.64 -2.60
N GLY A 121 -3.67 9.70 -3.15
CA GLY A 121 -4.41 10.79 -3.77
C GLY A 121 -5.27 10.32 -4.94
N ARG A 122 -4.71 9.45 -5.80
CA ARG A 122 -5.42 8.84 -6.92
C ARG A 122 -6.61 7.98 -6.46
N ALA A 123 -6.41 7.13 -5.45
CA ALA A 123 -7.49 6.32 -4.90
C ALA A 123 -8.62 7.18 -4.30
N VAL A 124 -8.28 8.30 -3.64
CA VAL A 124 -9.29 9.25 -3.15
C VAL A 124 -10.04 9.91 -4.31
N THR A 125 -9.35 10.30 -5.38
CA THR A 125 -10.02 10.89 -6.54
C THR A 125 -10.95 9.89 -7.23
N GLU A 126 -10.51 8.63 -7.42
CA GLU A 126 -11.32 7.55 -8.03
C GLU A 126 -12.62 7.33 -7.25
N VAL A 127 -12.56 7.32 -5.90
CA VAL A 127 -13.74 7.21 -5.03
C VAL A 127 -14.67 8.42 -5.16
N VAL A 128 -14.13 9.63 -5.32
CA VAL A 128 -14.94 10.85 -5.45
C VAL A 128 -15.57 10.98 -6.84
N THR A 129 -14.88 10.50 -7.88
CA THR A 129 -15.37 10.53 -9.26
C THR A 129 -16.27 9.35 -9.62
N ASP A 130 -16.52 8.43 -8.68
CA ASP A 130 -17.28 7.18 -8.89
C ASP A 130 -16.70 6.37 -10.06
N ASP A 131 -15.36 6.37 -10.17
CA ASP A 131 -14.66 5.61 -11.19
C ASP A 131 -14.59 4.14 -10.76
N ASP A 132 -15.19 3.26 -11.55
CA ASP A 132 -15.19 1.81 -11.33
C ASP A 132 -13.78 1.19 -11.46
N SER A 133 -12.78 1.96 -11.94
CA SER A 133 -11.37 1.54 -11.89
C SER A 133 -10.84 1.59 -10.46
N GLN A 134 -11.24 0.61 -9.64
CA GLN A 134 -10.76 0.41 -8.26
C GLN A 134 -9.28 0.02 -8.26
N THR A 135 -8.40 0.99 -8.45
CA THR A 135 -6.98 0.74 -8.29
C THR A 135 -6.67 0.94 -6.82
N GLY A 136 -6.51 -0.16 -6.09
CA GLY A 136 -6.20 -0.09 -4.67
C GLY A 136 -4.94 0.75 -4.45
N GLY A 137 -5.06 1.90 -3.76
CA GLY A 137 -3.92 2.78 -3.42
C GLY A 137 -2.92 2.18 -2.43
N SER A 138 -2.81 0.85 -2.37
CA SER A 138 -1.93 0.12 -1.48
C SER A 138 -0.60 -0.13 -2.17
N THR A 139 0.50 0.19 -1.50
CA THR A 139 1.86 -0.11 -1.98
C THR A 139 2.20 -1.58 -1.81
N ILE A 140 3.26 -2.04 -2.48
CA ILE A 140 3.83 -3.38 -2.26
C ILE A 140 4.12 -3.62 -0.77
N THR A 141 4.69 -2.64 -0.07
CA THR A 141 5.01 -2.74 1.36
C THR A 141 3.74 -2.91 2.22
N MET A 142 2.66 -2.21 1.92
CA MET A 142 1.37 -2.41 2.61
C MET A 142 0.81 -3.81 2.35
N GLN A 143 1.00 -4.35 1.15
CA GLN A 143 0.60 -5.71 0.84
C GLN A 143 1.44 -6.74 1.60
N VAL A 144 2.75 -6.51 1.77
CA VAL A 144 3.61 -7.35 2.64
C VAL A 144 3.11 -7.30 4.07
N ALA A 145 2.86 -6.12 4.62
CA ALA A 145 2.30 -5.96 5.97
C ALA A 145 1.01 -6.76 6.16
N LYS A 146 0.07 -6.63 5.20
CA LYS A 146 -1.19 -7.36 5.16
C LYS A 146 -0.98 -8.88 5.15
N ASN A 147 -0.13 -9.38 4.26
CA ASN A 147 -0.01 -10.81 3.99
C ASN A 147 0.79 -11.59 5.06
N TYR A 148 1.63 -10.90 5.84
CA TYR A 148 2.44 -11.53 6.88
C TYR A 148 1.85 -11.40 8.28
N PHE A 149 1.13 -10.32 8.58
CA PHE A 149 0.80 -9.98 9.97
C PHE A 149 -0.68 -9.79 10.27
N LEU A 150 -1.53 -9.63 9.25
CA LEU A 150 -2.91 -9.20 9.46
C LEU A 150 -3.90 -10.25 9.00
N SER A 151 -5.06 -10.28 9.65
CA SER A 151 -6.18 -11.14 9.26
C SER A 151 -6.79 -10.66 7.93
N PRO A 152 -7.52 -11.53 7.19
CA PRO A 152 -8.19 -11.14 5.95
C PRO A 152 -9.35 -10.15 6.10
N GLU A 153 -9.75 -9.80 7.33
CA GLU A 153 -10.95 -9.03 7.66
C GLU A 153 -10.90 -7.58 7.16
N ARG A 154 -11.78 -7.16 6.25
CA ARG A 154 -11.73 -5.81 5.67
C ARG A 154 -12.28 -4.71 6.59
N THR A 155 -11.53 -4.33 7.62
CA THR A 155 -11.86 -3.20 8.51
C THR A 155 -10.95 -1.98 8.29
N LEU A 156 -11.45 -0.78 8.64
CA LEU A 156 -10.67 0.46 8.59
C LEU A 156 -9.49 0.44 9.57
N ASN A 157 -9.69 -0.11 10.77
CA ASN A 157 -8.61 -0.31 11.74
C ASN A 157 -7.49 -1.16 11.17
N ARG A 158 -7.81 -2.30 10.54
CA ARG A 158 -6.81 -3.13 9.87
C ARG A 158 -6.06 -2.34 8.79
N LYS A 159 -6.76 -1.53 7.99
CA LYS A 159 -6.13 -0.73 6.93
C LYS A 159 -5.16 0.32 7.48
N LEU A 160 -5.49 0.93 8.62
CA LEU A 160 -4.58 1.84 9.31
C LEU A 160 -3.38 1.07 9.90
N THR A 161 -3.60 -0.12 10.46
CA THR A 161 -2.51 -0.99 10.93
C THR A 161 -1.56 -1.37 9.79
N GLU A 162 -2.07 -1.68 8.59
CA GLU A 162 -1.23 -1.91 7.39
C GLU A 162 -0.31 -0.71 7.10
N LEU A 163 -0.85 0.50 7.20
CA LEU A 163 -0.12 1.74 6.91
C LEU A 163 1.05 1.94 7.88
N PHE A 164 0.80 1.83 9.19
CA PHE A 164 1.85 1.96 10.19
C PHE A 164 2.87 0.83 10.13
N LEU A 165 2.41 -0.39 9.88
CA LEU A 165 3.30 -1.55 9.77
C LEU A 165 4.17 -1.47 8.51
N ALA A 166 3.63 -0.99 7.39
CA ALA A 166 4.41 -0.73 6.18
C ALA A 166 5.53 0.27 6.44
N ARG A 167 5.25 1.34 7.20
CA ARG A 167 6.28 2.32 7.59
C ARG A 167 7.38 1.68 8.43
N LYS A 168 7.01 0.85 9.41
CA LYS A 168 7.95 0.10 10.27
C LYS A 168 8.80 -0.89 9.48
N ILE A 169 8.20 -1.61 8.53
CA ILE A 169 8.91 -2.51 7.62
C ILE A 169 9.99 -1.75 6.84
N GLU A 170 9.68 -0.57 6.33
CA GLU A 170 10.63 0.26 5.54
C GLU A 170 11.75 0.88 6.37
N ASP A 171 11.57 0.98 7.70
CA ASP A 171 12.66 1.38 8.60
C ASP A 171 13.63 0.22 8.89
N GLU A 172 13.17 -1.03 8.81
CA GLU A 172 13.96 -2.21 9.22
C GLU A 172 14.48 -3.07 8.06
N LEU A 173 13.88 -2.95 6.86
CA LEU A 173 14.19 -3.76 5.68
C LEU A 173 14.54 -2.91 4.46
N SER A 174 15.42 -3.43 3.61
CA SER A 174 15.70 -2.79 2.32
C SER A 174 14.58 -3.02 1.31
N LYS A 175 14.53 -2.21 0.24
CA LYS A 175 13.56 -2.38 -0.85
C LYS A 175 13.63 -3.77 -1.50
N ASN A 176 14.83 -4.32 -1.62
CA ASN A 176 15.05 -5.65 -2.18
C ASN A 176 14.50 -6.74 -1.26
N ASP A 177 14.69 -6.59 0.05
CA ASP A 177 14.12 -7.52 1.04
C ASP A 177 12.59 -7.49 1.00
N ILE A 178 12.00 -6.29 0.94
CA ILE A 178 10.55 -6.11 0.88
C ILE A 178 9.98 -6.74 -0.39
N LEU A 179 10.61 -6.53 -1.55
CA LEU A 179 10.18 -7.15 -2.80
C LEU A 179 10.30 -8.67 -2.73
N THR A 180 11.37 -9.19 -2.13
CA THR A 180 11.58 -10.63 -1.93
C THR A 180 10.48 -11.23 -1.05
N LEU A 181 10.10 -10.55 0.03
CA LEU A 181 8.99 -10.97 0.89
C LEU A 181 7.66 -10.94 0.14
N TYR A 182 7.41 -9.88 -0.62
CA TYR A 182 6.21 -9.75 -1.45
C TYR A 182 6.08 -10.92 -2.42
N VAL A 183 7.13 -11.16 -3.20
CA VAL A 183 7.19 -12.21 -4.20
C VAL A 183 7.05 -13.60 -3.57
N ASN A 184 7.62 -13.85 -2.39
CA ASN A 184 7.51 -15.16 -1.74
C ASN A 184 6.14 -15.43 -1.11
N LYS A 185 5.34 -14.39 -0.87
CA LYS A 185 4.06 -14.50 -0.15
C LYS A 185 2.84 -14.22 -1.03
N ILE A 186 3.00 -13.56 -2.18
CA ILE A 186 1.89 -13.22 -3.06
C ILE A 186 1.17 -14.48 -3.53
N TYR A 187 -0.16 -14.45 -3.50
CA TYR A 187 -0.99 -15.49 -4.06
C TYR A 187 -1.10 -15.29 -5.57
N LEU A 188 -0.72 -16.30 -6.36
CA LEU A 188 -0.72 -16.25 -7.82
C LEU A 188 -1.89 -17.01 -8.45
N GLY A 189 -2.85 -17.50 -7.66
CA GLY A 189 -3.99 -18.31 -8.12
C GLY A 189 -3.78 -19.81 -7.95
N GLU A 190 -4.85 -20.61 -8.03
CA GLU A 190 -4.82 -22.08 -7.97
C GLU A 190 -4.08 -22.69 -6.76
N GLY A 191 -4.14 -22.05 -5.59
CA GLY A 191 -3.40 -22.52 -4.40
C GLY A 191 -1.89 -22.24 -4.46
N ALA A 192 -1.39 -21.60 -5.53
CA ALA A 192 0.01 -21.23 -5.66
C ALA A 192 0.31 -19.93 -4.89
N TYR A 193 1.26 -20.02 -3.97
CA TYR A 193 1.82 -18.87 -3.25
C TYR A 193 3.28 -18.74 -3.62
N GLY A 194 3.69 -17.54 -4.00
CA GLY A 194 5.01 -17.22 -4.50
C GLY A 194 5.32 -17.80 -5.88
N ILE A 195 6.40 -17.33 -6.50
CA ILE A 195 6.78 -17.77 -7.84
C ILE A 195 7.47 -19.14 -7.73
N PRO A 196 7.01 -20.18 -8.45
CA PRO A 196 7.73 -21.44 -8.50
C PRO A 196 9.11 -21.23 -9.14
N ARG A 197 10.18 -21.77 -8.54
CA ARG A 197 11.54 -21.81 -9.14
C ARG A 197 11.57 -22.27 -10.61
N ARG A 198 10.56 -23.04 -11.04
CA ARG A 198 10.46 -23.56 -12.42
C ARG A 198 10.00 -22.51 -13.45
N CYS A 199 9.30 -21.45 -13.04
CA CYS A 199 8.86 -20.38 -13.94
C CYS A 199 10.03 -19.54 -14.45
N GLN A 200 11.13 -19.48 -13.69
CA GLN A 200 12.37 -18.82 -14.09
C GLN A 200 13.01 -19.44 -15.35
N LYS A 201 12.71 -20.73 -15.64
CA LYS A 201 13.17 -21.40 -16.87
C LYS A 201 12.32 -21.11 -18.10
N ILE A 202 11.12 -20.54 -17.95
CA ILE A 202 10.18 -20.26 -19.05
C ILE A 202 10.31 -18.81 -19.54
N LEU A 203 10.84 -17.92 -18.69
CA LEU A 203 11.04 -16.49 -18.98
C LEU A 203 12.50 -16.16 -19.41
N GLN A 204 13.27 -17.16 -19.84
CA GLN A 204 14.59 -17.00 -20.47
C GLN A 204 14.53 -17.52 -21.90
#